data_AF-A0A7Y2HAD4-F1
#
_entry.id   AF-A0A7Y2HAD4-F1
#
_cell.length_a   1.000
_cell.length_b   1.000
_cell.length_c   1.000
_cell.angle_alpha   90.00
_cell.angle_beta   90.00
_cell.angle_gamma   90.00
#
_symmetry.space_group_name_H-M   'P 1'
#
loop_
_entity.id
_entity.type
_entity.pdbx_description
1 polymer ?
#
loop_
_entity_poly.entity_id
_entity_poly.type
_entity_poly.pdbx_seq_one_letter_code
_entity_poly.pdbx_strand_id
1 'polypeptide(L)'
;GPKHAYHLALQWHDEQVMSLNFLKGIEEERKIHVSYEALLDHPKGVTSDICEKLGIEYSDDMLLYYTSEESKHTAESGRMWESVTRPIIRDNHDKFPNELTSEEIKIFEKVAGSTLETFNYELTQSKDNNIILDIDAYNVLNQEYKNQWKSKVSKDKRNRMQQKRLLEEIMKRLNVPVEQVS
;
A
#
# COMPACT_ATOMS: atom_id res chain seq x y z
N GLY A 1 7.31 -4.91 -9.73
CA GLY A 1 7.60 -5.70 -8.52
C GLY A 1 7.22 -7.16 -8.70
N PRO A 2 7.53 -7.98 -7.70
CA PRO A 2 7.01 -9.34 -7.54
C PRO A 2 5.48 -9.39 -7.54
N LYS A 3 4.95 -10.59 -7.77
CA LYS A 3 3.51 -10.86 -7.83
C LYS A 3 3.08 -12.11 -7.07
N HIS A 4 4.00 -13.05 -6.82
CA HIS A 4 3.72 -14.24 -6.02
C HIS A 4 4.03 -14.00 -4.54
N ALA A 5 3.21 -14.57 -3.64
CA ALA A 5 3.28 -14.40 -2.19
C ALA A 5 4.69 -14.61 -1.61
N TYR A 6 5.38 -15.69 -1.99
CA TYR A 6 6.77 -15.97 -1.57
C TYR A 6 7.72 -14.79 -1.81
N HIS A 7 7.71 -14.21 -3.01
CA HIS A 7 8.62 -13.12 -3.34
C HIS A 7 8.20 -11.79 -2.74
N LEU A 8 6.90 -11.58 -2.55
CA LEU A 8 6.39 -10.42 -1.83
C LEU A 8 6.81 -10.47 -0.35
N ALA A 9 6.69 -11.64 0.27
CA ALA A 9 7.11 -11.89 1.65
C ALA A 9 8.62 -11.72 1.82
N LEU A 10 9.41 -12.27 0.89
CA LEU A 10 10.87 -12.13 0.91
C LEU A 10 11.29 -10.66 0.76
N GLN A 11 10.71 -9.94 -0.22
CA GLN A 11 10.99 -8.53 -0.42
C GLN A 11 10.61 -7.71 0.84
N TRP A 12 9.43 -7.96 1.41
CA TRP A 12 8.99 -7.26 2.62
C TRP A 12 9.93 -7.54 3.79
N HIS A 13 10.27 -8.82 4.03
CA HIS A 13 11.21 -9.22 5.08
C HIS A 13 12.56 -8.50 4.92
N ASP A 14 13.13 -8.53 3.72
CA ASP A 14 14.43 -7.92 3.45
C ASP A 14 14.40 -6.41 3.67
N GLU A 15 13.36 -5.72 3.17
CA GLU A 15 13.16 -4.28 3.35
C GLU A 15 13.03 -3.90 4.83
N GLN A 16 12.30 -4.70 5.61
CA GLN A 16 12.15 -4.51 7.05
C GLN A 16 13.47 -4.72 7.79
N VAL A 17 14.20 -5.81 7.49
CA VAL A 17 15.50 -6.10 8.11
C VAL A 17 16.52 -5.01 7.77
N MET A 18 16.55 -4.54 6.52
CA MET A 18 17.40 -3.42 6.11
C MET A 18 17.06 -2.14 6.88
N SER A 19 15.77 -1.83 7.01
CA SER A 19 15.30 -0.66 7.77
C SER A 19 15.71 -0.75 9.24
N LEU A 20 15.50 -1.90 9.89
CA LEU A 20 15.92 -2.13 11.27
C LEU A 20 17.44 -2.00 11.43
N ASN A 21 18.22 -2.56 10.50
CA ASN A 21 19.67 -2.45 10.53
C ASN A 21 20.15 -1.01 10.33
N PHE A 22 19.52 -0.25 9.44
CA PHE A 22 19.80 1.17 9.26
C PHE A 22 19.50 1.96 10.54
N LEU A 23 18.36 1.70 11.17
CA LEU A 23 17.93 2.38 12.40
C LEU A 23 18.79 2.07 13.62
N LYS A 24 19.55 0.96 13.64
CA LYS A 24 20.50 0.66 14.73
C LYS A 24 21.60 1.72 14.86
N GLY A 25 21.93 2.41 13.76
CA GLY A 25 22.93 3.49 13.77
C GLY A 25 22.35 4.88 14.03
N ILE A 26 21.05 4.99 14.32
CA ILE A 26 20.35 6.25 14.53
C ILE A 26 19.91 6.35 15.99
N GLU A 27 20.27 7.46 16.64
CA GLU A 27 19.85 7.78 18.01
C GLU A 27 18.32 7.78 18.17
N GLU A 28 17.82 7.36 19.33
CA GLU A 28 16.39 7.20 19.61
C GLU A 28 15.60 8.51 19.42
N GLU A 29 16.22 9.64 19.72
CA GLU A 29 15.66 10.99 19.56
C GLU A 29 15.43 11.36 18.09
N ARG A 30 16.10 10.68 17.16
CA ARG A 30 16.07 10.97 15.73
C ARG A 30 15.26 9.98 14.90
N LYS A 31 14.58 9.04 15.55
CA LYS A 31 13.70 8.08 14.90
C LYS A 31 12.33 8.05 15.57
N ILE A 32 11.33 7.80 14.75
CA ILE A 32 9.96 7.51 15.17
C ILE A 32 9.47 6.33 14.36
N HIS A 33 8.81 5.39 15.03
CA HIS A 33 8.15 4.28 14.37
C HIS A 33 6.65 4.41 14.60
N VAL A 34 5.88 4.39 13.52
CA VAL A 34 4.43 4.57 13.53
C VAL A 34 3.79 3.32 12.93
N SER A 35 3.00 2.60 13.71
CA SER A 35 2.10 1.56 13.17
C SER A 35 0.95 2.23 12.44
N TYR A 36 0.66 1.73 11.25
CA TYR A 36 -0.47 2.21 10.46
C TYR A 36 -1.80 1.94 11.17
N GLU A 37 -1.94 0.76 11.77
CA GLU A 37 -3.11 0.34 12.53
C GLU A 37 -3.32 1.23 13.75
N ALA A 38 -2.26 1.54 14.49
CA ALA A 38 -2.32 2.48 15.62
C ALA A 38 -2.74 3.88 15.17
N LEU A 39 -2.25 4.36 14.02
CA LEU A 39 -2.65 5.64 13.44
C LEU A 39 -4.13 5.67 13.05
N LEU A 40 -4.68 4.57 12.52
CA LEU A 40 -6.10 4.48 12.20
C LEU A 40 -6.98 4.45 13.46
N ASP A 41 -6.56 3.72 14.49
CA ASP A 41 -7.33 3.49 15.72
C ASP A 41 -7.28 4.70 16.67
N HIS A 42 -6.10 5.34 16.78
CA HIS A 42 -5.84 6.46 17.68
C HIS A 42 -5.16 7.65 16.96
N PRO A 43 -5.79 8.21 15.91
CA PRO A 43 -5.14 9.19 15.04
C PRO A 43 -4.64 10.43 15.78
N LYS A 44 -5.45 11.00 16.67
CA LYS A 44 -5.06 12.17 17.48
C LYS A 44 -3.84 11.89 18.36
N GLY A 45 -3.82 10.74 19.03
CA GLY A 45 -2.71 10.35 19.91
C GLY A 45 -1.42 10.20 19.11
N VAL A 46 -1.46 9.38 18.06
CA VAL A 46 -0.29 9.13 17.22
C VAL A 46 0.21 10.41 16.54
N THR A 47 -0.67 11.27 16.02
CA THR A 47 -0.25 12.56 15.44
C THR A 47 0.36 13.49 16.48
N SER A 48 -0.16 13.51 17.71
CA SER A 48 0.42 14.28 18.81
C SER A 48 1.82 13.78 19.17
N ASP A 49 2.03 12.47 19.26
CA ASP A 49 3.34 11.87 19.56
C ASP A 49 4.36 12.20 18.46
N ILE A 50 3.94 12.21 17.19
CA ILE A 50 4.77 12.66 16.06
C ILE A 50 5.14 14.14 16.22
N CYS A 51 4.18 15.00 16.56
CA CYS A 51 4.42 16.42 16.75
C CYS A 51 5.42 16.70 17.89
N GLU A 52 5.22 16.05 19.03
CA GLU A 52 6.13 16.13 20.18
C GLU A 52 7.56 15.72 19.78
N LYS A 53 7.69 14.61 19.05
CA LYS A 53 8.99 14.12 18.57
C LYS A 53 9.69 15.09 17.62
N LEU A 54 8.91 15.78 16.77
CA LEU A 54 9.42 16.78 15.84
C LEU A 54 9.62 18.16 16.47
N GLY A 55 9.17 18.37 17.71
CA GLY A 55 9.22 19.67 18.39
C GLY A 55 8.27 20.71 17.79
N ILE A 56 7.14 20.27 17.24
CA ILE A 56 6.10 21.15 16.67
C ILE A 56 4.82 21.08 17.49
N GLU A 57 4.03 22.15 17.46
CA GLU A 57 2.73 22.20 18.14
C GLU A 57 1.69 21.39 17.37
N TYR A 58 0.95 20.53 18.09
CA TYR A 58 -0.17 19.79 17.53
C TYR A 58 -1.38 20.70 17.25
N SER A 59 -2.08 20.48 16.14
CA SER A 59 -3.36 21.11 15.83
C SER A 59 -4.38 20.06 15.37
N ASP A 60 -5.63 20.17 15.81
CA ASP A 60 -6.72 19.30 15.36
C ASP A 60 -6.96 19.42 13.83
N ASP A 61 -6.57 20.53 13.20
CA ASP A 61 -6.64 20.71 11.74
C ASP A 61 -5.76 19.72 10.98
N MET A 62 -4.73 19.15 11.61
CA MET A 62 -3.88 18.13 10.98
C MET A 62 -4.67 16.87 10.60
N LEU A 63 -5.75 16.56 11.33
CA LEU A 63 -6.63 15.43 11.02
C LEU A 63 -7.65 15.76 9.91
N LEU A 64 -7.75 17.03 9.51
CA LEU A 64 -8.53 17.51 8.37
C LEU A 64 -7.69 17.55 7.08
N TYR A 65 -6.55 16.85 7.02
CA TYR A 65 -5.65 16.85 5.86
C TYR A 65 -6.37 16.66 4.53
N TYR A 66 -7.41 15.83 4.48
CA TYR A 66 -8.17 15.48 3.28
C TYR A 66 -8.93 16.66 2.64
N THR A 67 -9.07 17.79 3.34
CA THR A 67 -9.68 19.02 2.80
C THR A 67 -8.67 19.95 2.13
N SER A 68 -7.37 19.70 2.27
CA SER A 68 -6.30 20.53 1.71
C SER A 68 -6.21 20.45 0.18
N GLU A 69 -5.71 21.51 -0.44
CA GLU A 69 -5.40 21.51 -1.87
C GLU A 69 -4.25 20.55 -2.19
N GLU A 70 -3.29 20.39 -1.27
CA GLU A 70 -2.20 19.44 -1.36
C GLU A 70 -2.71 17.99 -1.48
N SER A 71 -3.75 17.63 -0.72
CA SER A 71 -4.35 16.29 -0.82
C SER A 71 -5.06 16.06 -2.16
N LYS A 72 -5.72 17.09 -2.71
CA LYS A 72 -6.33 17.01 -4.05
C LYS A 72 -5.27 16.82 -5.13
N HIS A 73 -4.22 17.64 -5.12
CA HIS A 73 -3.10 17.52 -6.06
C HIS A 73 -2.37 16.17 -5.94
N THR A 74 -2.22 15.66 -4.72
CA THR A 74 -1.61 14.34 -4.52
C THR A 74 -2.49 13.23 -5.10
N ALA A 75 -3.82 13.30 -4.95
CA ALA A 75 -4.73 12.34 -5.57
C ALA A 75 -4.71 12.37 -7.10
N GLU A 76 -4.49 13.54 -7.71
CA GLU A 76 -4.31 13.68 -9.17
C GLU A 76 -3.06 12.94 -9.68
N SER A 77 -2.07 12.71 -8.81
CA SER A 77 -0.83 11.98 -9.15
C SER A 77 -1.06 10.48 -9.40
N GLY A 78 -2.28 9.98 -9.17
CA GLY A 78 -2.76 8.70 -9.69
C GLY A 78 -3.56 7.89 -8.68
N ARG A 79 -4.19 6.81 -9.16
CA ARG A 79 -5.14 5.98 -8.38
C ARG A 79 -4.63 5.47 -7.03
N MET A 80 -3.31 5.34 -6.88
CA MET A 80 -2.69 4.89 -5.62
C MET A 80 -2.88 5.91 -4.49
N TRP A 81 -3.09 7.18 -4.83
CA TRP A 81 -3.22 8.30 -3.89
C TRP A 81 -4.66 8.79 -3.74
N GLU A 82 -5.65 8.17 -4.41
CA GLU A 82 -7.05 8.60 -4.33
C GLU A 82 -7.58 8.62 -2.89
N SER A 83 -7.09 7.73 -2.03
CA SER A 83 -7.52 7.63 -0.63
C SER A 83 -7.13 8.85 0.23
N VAL A 84 -6.15 9.65 -0.18
CA VAL A 84 -5.69 10.82 0.61
C VAL A 84 -6.70 11.97 0.61
N THR A 85 -7.73 11.91 -0.23
CA THR A 85 -8.86 12.86 -0.24
C THR A 85 -10.01 12.45 0.68
N ARG A 86 -9.82 11.38 1.46
CA ARG A 86 -10.82 10.87 2.41
C ARG A 86 -10.32 11.00 3.83
N PRO A 87 -11.23 11.20 4.80
CA PRO A 87 -10.87 11.13 6.21
C PRO A 87 -10.34 9.76 6.58
N ILE A 88 -9.68 9.68 7.74
CA ILE A 88 -9.20 8.42 8.31
C ILE A 88 -10.38 7.46 8.46
N ILE A 89 -10.24 6.27 7.87
CA ILE A 89 -11.20 5.17 7.98
C ILE A 89 -10.62 4.18 8.97
N ARG A 90 -11.13 4.19 10.21
CA ARG A 90 -10.60 3.43 11.34
C ARG A 90 -10.43 1.94 11.03
N ASP A 91 -11.43 1.33 10.41
CA ASP A 91 -11.46 -0.12 10.15
C ASP A 91 -10.79 -0.50 8.81
N ASN A 92 -9.92 0.35 8.26
CA ASN A 92 -9.25 0.11 6.97
C ASN A 92 -7.97 -0.74 7.11
N HIS A 93 -8.02 -1.80 7.92
CA HIS A 93 -6.94 -2.78 8.13
C HIS A 93 -7.49 -4.23 8.04
N ASP A 94 -6.64 -5.24 8.23
CA ASP A 94 -7.01 -6.67 8.29
C ASP A 94 -7.84 -7.23 7.12
N LYS A 95 -7.64 -6.69 5.92
CA LYS A 95 -8.31 -7.19 4.71
C LYS A 95 -7.67 -8.45 4.13
N PHE A 96 -6.39 -8.68 4.43
CA PHE A 96 -5.60 -9.76 3.84
C PHE A 96 -6.22 -11.17 4.02
N PRO A 97 -6.92 -11.53 5.11
CA PRO A 97 -7.55 -12.85 5.23
C PRO A 97 -8.68 -13.07 4.21
N ASN A 98 -9.27 -11.99 3.69
CA ASN A 98 -10.32 -12.02 2.66
C ASN A 98 -9.75 -11.89 1.24
N GLU A 99 -8.52 -11.39 1.10
CA GLU A 99 -7.89 -11.09 -0.20
C GLU A 99 -6.84 -12.13 -0.62
N LEU A 100 -6.27 -12.87 0.34
CA LEU A 100 -5.27 -13.91 0.11
C LEU A 100 -5.85 -15.28 0.40
N THR A 101 -5.40 -16.27 -0.36
CA THR A 101 -5.70 -17.67 -0.06
C THR A 101 -4.96 -18.12 1.19
N SER A 102 -5.47 -19.15 1.89
CA SER A 102 -4.79 -19.72 3.05
C SER A 102 -3.37 -20.20 2.72
N GLU A 103 -3.12 -20.68 1.50
CA GLU A 103 -1.78 -21.10 1.07
C GLU A 103 -0.84 -19.89 0.91
N GLU A 104 -1.31 -18.79 0.33
CA GLU A 104 -0.52 -17.57 0.21
C GLU A 104 -0.16 -16.98 1.59
N ILE A 105 -1.11 -16.97 2.54
CA ILE A 105 -0.86 -16.52 3.91
C ILE A 105 0.19 -17.43 4.57
N LYS A 106 0.04 -18.75 4.45
CA LYS A 106 1.01 -19.73 4.97
C LYS A 106 2.42 -19.52 4.40
N ILE A 107 2.54 -19.32 3.09
CA ILE A 107 3.82 -19.02 2.43
C ILE A 107 4.40 -17.71 2.96
N PHE A 108 3.56 -16.67 3.07
CA PHE A 108 4.02 -15.35 3.54
C PHE A 108 4.52 -15.42 4.98
N GLU A 109 3.73 -15.95 5.90
CA GLU A 109 4.10 -16.10 7.31
C GLU A 109 5.29 -17.04 7.51
N LYS A 110 5.48 -18.06 6.65
CA LYS A 110 6.67 -18.92 6.71
C LYS A 110 7.97 -18.17 6.39
N VAL A 111 7.91 -17.21 5.46
CA VAL A 111 9.08 -16.43 5.02
C VAL A 111 9.30 -15.22 5.91
N ALA A 112 8.25 -14.48 6.23
CA ALA A 112 8.31 -13.17 6.87
C ALA A 112 7.85 -13.18 8.35
N GLY A 113 7.49 -14.33 8.90
CA GLY A 113 6.89 -14.45 10.23
C GLY A 113 7.72 -13.83 11.36
N SER A 114 9.03 -14.05 11.35
CA SER A 114 9.93 -13.49 12.38
C SER A 114 9.95 -11.96 12.37
N THR A 115 9.93 -11.34 11.19
CA THR A 115 9.81 -9.89 11.01
C THR A 115 8.42 -9.37 11.34
N LEU A 116 7.36 -10.12 11.03
CA LEU A 116 5.99 -9.78 11.45
C LEU A 116 5.91 -9.70 12.98
N GLU A 117 6.39 -10.73 13.66
CA GLU A 117 6.43 -10.78 15.13
C GLU A 117 7.30 -9.67 15.73
N THR A 118 8.42 -9.31 15.09
CA THR A 118 9.27 -8.19 15.52
C THR A 118 8.50 -6.86 15.57
N PHE A 119 7.50 -6.70 14.71
CA PHE A 119 6.61 -5.54 14.68
C PHE A 119 5.25 -5.78 15.33
N ASN A 120 5.14 -6.84 16.15
CA ASN A 120 3.93 -7.22 16.89
C ASN A 120 2.72 -7.56 16.00
N TYR A 121 2.94 -7.97 14.76
CA TYR A 121 1.88 -8.55 13.94
C TYR A 121 1.63 -10.00 14.35
N GLU A 122 0.37 -10.34 14.65
CA GLU A 122 -0.04 -11.70 14.98
C GLU A 122 -0.03 -12.59 13.75
N LEU A 123 0.55 -13.79 13.88
CA LEU A 123 0.49 -14.81 12.84
C LEU A 123 -0.85 -15.54 12.94
N THR A 124 -1.53 -15.69 11.80
CA THR A 124 -2.85 -16.34 11.73
C THR A 124 -2.74 -17.85 11.52
N GLN A 125 -1.58 -18.33 11.04
CA GLN A 125 -1.31 -19.74 10.84
C GLN A 125 -0.51 -20.30 12.01
N SER A 126 -0.65 -21.61 12.23
CA SER A 126 0.14 -22.31 13.25
C SER A 126 1.64 -22.20 12.96
N LYS A 127 2.46 -21.96 13.99
CA LYS A 127 3.93 -21.96 13.89
C LYS A 127 4.49 -23.31 13.41
N ASP A 128 3.77 -24.40 13.67
CA ASP A 128 4.10 -25.77 13.22
C ASP A 128 3.65 -26.05 11.78
N ASN A 129 3.44 -25.01 10.96
CA ASN A 129 3.07 -25.20 9.58
C ASN A 129 4.24 -25.81 8.78
N ASN A 130 4.15 -27.11 8.53
CA ASN A 130 5.11 -27.96 7.83
C ASN A 130 5.08 -27.80 6.30
N ILE A 131 4.71 -26.61 5.79
CA ILE A 131 4.77 -26.38 4.34
C ILE A 131 6.21 -26.47 3.85
N ILE A 132 6.39 -27.15 2.73
CA ILE A 132 7.65 -27.20 1.99
C ILE A 132 7.54 -26.15 0.89
N LEU A 133 8.47 -25.20 0.88
CA LEU A 133 8.50 -24.14 -0.12
C LEU A 133 9.06 -24.68 -1.43
N ASP A 134 8.25 -24.70 -2.48
CA ASP A 134 8.69 -25.00 -3.85
C ASP A 134 9.13 -23.71 -4.56
N ILE A 135 10.36 -23.27 -4.25
CA ILE A 135 10.90 -22.00 -4.74
C ILE A 135 10.95 -21.96 -6.26
N ASP A 136 11.25 -23.07 -6.93
CA ASP A 136 11.31 -23.14 -8.39
C ASP A 136 9.93 -22.97 -9.01
N ALA A 137 8.90 -23.63 -8.47
CA ALA A 137 7.51 -23.40 -8.90
C ALA A 137 7.08 -21.94 -8.64
N TYR A 138 7.42 -21.38 -7.48
CA TYR A 138 7.08 -19.99 -7.14
C TYR A 138 7.76 -18.98 -8.08
N ASN A 139 8.99 -19.25 -8.51
CA ASN A 139 9.71 -18.44 -9.50
C ASN A 139 8.94 -18.41 -10.84
N VAL A 140 8.47 -19.57 -11.31
CA VAL A 140 7.69 -19.70 -12.55
C VAL A 140 6.37 -18.93 -12.41
N LEU A 141 5.59 -19.19 -11.35
CA LEU A 141 4.32 -18.52 -11.09
C LEU A 141 4.47 -16.99 -11.02
N ASN A 142 5.53 -16.51 -10.37
CA ASN A 142 5.81 -15.07 -10.29
C ASN A 142 6.03 -14.44 -11.67
N GLN A 143 6.70 -15.13 -12.59
CA GLN A 143 6.88 -14.64 -13.97
C GLN A 143 5.56 -14.66 -14.74
N GLU A 144 4.77 -15.71 -14.59
CA GLU A 144 3.44 -15.79 -15.20
C GLU A 144 2.53 -14.66 -14.73
N TYR A 145 2.44 -14.41 -13.43
CA TYR A 145 1.63 -13.31 -12.88
C TYR A 145 2.13 -11.94 -13.32
N LYS A 146 3.45 -11.74 -13.45
CA LYS A 146 4.03 -10.53 -14.04
C LYS A 146 3.59 -10.34 -15.49
N ASN A 147 3.60 -11.41 -16.29
CA ASN A 147 3.18 -11.37 -17.70
C ASN A 147 1.68 -11.11 -17.85
N GLN A 148 0.85 -11.77 -17.04
CA GLN A 148 -0.59 -11.53 -16.99
C GLN A 148 -0.91 -10.07 -16.60
N TRP A 149 -0.21 -9.54 -15.59
CA TRP A 149 -0.35 -8.14 -15.18
C TRP A 149 0.01 -7.17 -16.31
N LYS A 150 1.16 -7.36 -16.98
CA LYS A 150 1.58 -6.54 -18.13
C LYS A 150 0.56 -6.56 -19.26
N SER A 151 -0.01 -7.72 -19.56
CA SER A 151 -1.04 -7.89 -20.57
C SER A 151 -2.33 -7.14 -20.19
N LYS A 152 -2.78 -7.28 -18.93
CA LYS A 152 -3.96 -6.59 -18.39
C LYS A 152 -3.79 -5.07 -18.44
N VAL A 153 -2.65 -4.55 -17.98
CA VAL A 153 -2.34 -3.10 -18.04
C VAL A 153 -2.30 -2.59 -19.47
N SER A 154 -1.69 -3.34 -20.40
CA SER A 154 -1.65 -2.97 -21.81
C SER A 154 -3.03 -2.96 -22.47
N LYS A 155 -3.92 -3.89 -22.09
CA LYS A 155 -5.32 -3.91 -22.54
C LYS A 155 -6.10 -2.74 -21.94
N ASP A 156 -5.95 -2.47 -20.66
CA ASP A 156 -6.59 -1.34 -19.97
C ASP A 156 -6.17 0.01 -20.56
N LYS A 157 -4.88 0.20 -20.84
CA LYS A 157 -4.37 1.41 -21.53
C LYS A 157 -4.98 1.59 -22.92
N ARG A 158 -5.11 0.52 -23.70
CA ARG A 158 -5.76 0.55 -25.03
C ARG A 158 -7.24 0.91 -24.92
N ASN A 159 -7.96 0.28 -23.98
CA ASN A 159 -9.38 0.56 -23.75
C ASN A 159 -9.61 2.02 -23.35
N ARG A 160 -8.80 2.57 -22.43
CA ARG A 160 -8.86 3.99 -22.04
C ARG A 160 -8.61 4.93 -23.21
N MET A 161 -7.66 4.61 -24.08
CA MET A 161 -7.38 5.42 -25.28
C MET A 161 -8.55 5.41 -26.26
N GLN A 162 -9.21 4.25 -26.46
CA GLN A 162 -10.37 4.14 -27.33
C GLN A 162 -11.58 4.91 -26.78
N GLN A 163 -11.83 4.81 -25.47
CA GLN A 163 -12.89 5.57 -24.80
C GLN A 163 -12.67 7.08 -24.93
N LYS A 164 -11.43 7.56 -24.71
CA LYS A 164 -11.09 8.98 -24.87
C LYS A 164 -11.35 9.47 -26.29
N ARG A 165 -10.93 8.72 -27.32
CA ARG A 165 -11.19 9.06 -28.73
C ARG A 165 -12.68 9.14 -29.05
N LEU A 166 -13.48 8.19 -28.54
CA LEU A 166 -14.92 8.20 -28.73
C LEU A 166 -15.58 9.44 -28.10
N LEU A 167 -15.16 9.82 -26.89
CA LEU A 167 -15.65 11.03 -26.23
C LEU A 167 -15.27 12.29 -27.01
N GLU A 168 -14.03 12.40 -27.47
CA GLU A 168 -13.58 13.52 -28.33
C GLU A 168 -14.41 13.62 -29.62
N GLU A 169 -14.74 12.49 -30.24
CA GLU A 169 -15.61 12.44 -31.43
C GLU A 169 -17.05 12.89 -31.12
N ILE A 170 -17.62 12.45 -29.99
CA ILE A 170 -18.96 12.87 -29.56
C ILE A 170 -18.98 14.37 -29.25
N MET A 171 -17.98 14.89 -28.53
CA MET A 171 -17.89 16.32 -28.20
C MET A 171 -17.77 17.19 -29.46
N LYS A 172 -16.98 16.76 -30.46
CA LYS A 172 -16.91 17.42 -31.77
C LYS A 172 -18.25 17.44 -32.51
N ARG A 173 -19.04 16.36 -32.41
CA ARG A 173 -20.37 16.29 -33.04
C ARG A 173 -21.42 17.15 -32.33
N LEU A 174 -21.27 17.36 -31.02
CA LEU A 174 -22.19 18.16 -30.20
C LEU A 174 -21.81 19.66 -30.17
N ASN A 175 -20.72 20.06 -30.80
CA ASN A 175 -20.21 21.45 -30.84
C ASN A 175 -20.00 22.07 -29.43
N VAL A 176 -19.68 21.22 -28.44
CA VAL A 176 -19.40 21.65 -27.06
C VAL A 176 -17.91 22.00 -26.96
N PRO A 177 -17.54 23.24 -26.56
CA PRO A 177 -16.15 23.63 -26.42
C PRO A 177 -15.45 22.82 -25.31
N VAL A 178 -14.22 22.36 -25.60
CA VAL A 178 -13.44 21.38 -24.82
C VAL A 178 -12.85 21.98 -23.51
N GLU A 179 -13.15 23.23 -23.18
CA GLU A 179 -12.47 23.99 -22.10
C GLU A 179 -13.13 23.94 -20.71
N GLN A 180 -14.13 23.11 -20.48
CA GLN A 180 -14.70 22.95 -19.14
C GLN A 180 -14.76 21.48 -18.77
N VAL A 181 -13.67 20.99 -18.19
CA VAL A 181 -13.58 20.07 -17.03
C VAL A 181 -12.07 19.74 -16.92
N SER A 182 -11.39 20.42 -16.00
CA SER A 182 -10.11 19.95 -15.44
C SER A 182 -10.42 19.33 -14.09
#